data_AF-A0A1J4UF08-F1
#
_entry.id   AF-A0A1J4UF08-F1
#
_cell.length_a   1.000
_cell.length_b   1.000
_cell.length_c   1.000
_cell.angle_alpha   90.00
_cell.angle_beta   90.00
_cell.angle_gamma   90.00
#
_symmetry.space_group_name_H-M   'P 1'
#
loop_
_entity.id
_entity.type
_entity.pdbx_description
1 polymer ?
#
loop_
_entity_poly.entity_id
_entity_poly.type
_entity_poly.pdbx_seq_one_letter_code
_entity_poly.pdbx_strand_id
1 'polypeptide(L)'
;MDMKMIFGIAMFAILATAVFAAEDASTAQLTDPTGSLTGSALAEAKCRVDFVLAVLDAAAAEEIYAQHMATLTGDITHLEEYAQANDLRAFNGYRGSTYVDHMKDAWNAVREAKANRNQTAEEKETLRSEYNAALETYNTCNAGAIGGFATAKISRYEYVVSNYEEKIQQLKNKIDTTGLEALLANAKQEIIEPLKALVSSTSATPHGIREAVGSYCLMDGCQGGATTGVNFHLEEKYNIEKMGAVMQELQLKVNAANLGTDKGKNVRDNLALMAEHIDNAKNAVDSAGNLELTSEQKKAVMSYLEQASGLAKQIIAALGGSG
;
A
#
# COMPACT_ATOMS: atom_id res chain seq x y z
N MET A 1 -43.23 43.46 0.44
CA MET A 1 -43.30 42.13 1.11
C MET A 1 -43.80 41.18 0.04
N ASP A 2 -43.06 40.21 -0.49
CA ASP A 2 -41.99 39.42 0.10
C ASP A 2 -40.88 39.10 -0.90
N MET A 3 -39.67 39.54 -0.55
CA MET A 3 -38.41 39.27 -1.24
C MET A 3 -37.60 38.30 -0.35
N LYS A 4 -38.11 37.07 -0.18
CA LYS A 4 -37.49 36.04 0.69
C LYS A 4 -37.25 34.67 0.04
N MET A 5 -37.50 34.48 -1.25
CA MET A 5 -37.48 33.14 -1.87
C MET A 5 -36.42 32.95 -2.98
N ILE A 6 -35.34 33.74 -2.99
CA ILE A 6 -34.26 33.63 -4.01
C ILE A 6 -32.89 33.31 -3.40
N PHE A 7 -32.68 33.54 -2.10
CA PHE A 7 -31.38 33.27 -1.45
C PHE A 7 -31.12 31.80 -1.08
N GLY A 8 -32.13 30.92 -1.17
CA GLY A 8 -31.98 29.50 -0.88
C GLY A 8 -31.51 28.64 -2.06
N ILE A 9 -31.66 29.13 -3.31
CA ILE A 9 -31.46 28.29 -4.52
C ILE A 9 -29.99 28.26 -4.96
N ALA A 10 -29.23 29.33 -4.72
CA ALA A 10 -27.83 29.43 -5.14
C ALA A 10 -26.86 28.59 -4.29
N MET A 11 -27.20 28.28 -3.03
CA MET A 11 -26.34 27.52 -2.13
C MET A 11 -26.39 26.00 -2.37
N PHE A 12 -27.49 25.50 -2.94
CA PHE A 12 -27.69 24.06 -3.21
C PHE A 12 -26.94 23.56 -4.45
N ALA A 13 -26.75 24.40 -5.47
CA ALA A 13 -26.03 24.02 -6.70
C ALA A 13 -24.50 23.93 -6.51
N ILE A 14 -23.93 24.65 -5.53
CA ILE A 14 -22.49 24.66 -5.25
C ILE A 14 -22.05 23.40 -4.47
N LEU A 15 -22.93 22.82 -3.64
CA LEU A 15 -22.57 21.64 -2.84
C LEU A 15 -22.48 20.35 -3.69
N ALA A 16 -23.39 20.17 -4.65
CA ALA A 16 -23.43 18.98 -5.50
C ALA A 16 -22.21 18.91 -6.43
N THR A 17 -21.90 20.01 -7.12
CA THR A 17 -20.70 20.08 -7.97
C THR A 17 -19.42 20.00 -7.16
N ALA A 18 -19.34 20.55 -5.95
CA ALA A 18 -18.10 20.51 -5.16
C ALA A 18 -17.82 19.18 -4.42
N VAL A 19 -18.80 18.28 -4.26
CA VAL A 19 -18.60 16.92 -3.69
C VAL A 19 -18.17 15.92 -4.76
N PHE A 20 -18.65 16.09 -6.00
CA PHE A 20 -18.28 15.24 -7.15
C PHE A 20 -17.10 15.82 -7.97
N ALA A 21 -16.96 17.14 -8.14
CA ALA A 21 -15.83 17.76 -8.87
C ALA A 21 -14.52 17.84 -8.05
N ALA A 22 -14.53 17.39 -6.79
CA ALA A 22 -13.28 17.14 -6.04
C ALA A 22 -12.50 15.93 -6.60
N GLU A 23 -13.03 15.24 -7.63
CA GLU A 23 -12.37 14.11 -8.30
C GLU A 23 -11.24 14.53 -9.27
N ASP A 24 -11.25 15.75 -9.84
CA ASP A 24 -10.35 16.10 -10.96
C ASP A 24 -8.94 16.59 -10.57
N ALA A 25 -8.58 16.57 -9.28
CA ALA A 25 -7.27 17.06 -8.82
C ALA A 25 -6.28 15.97 -8.35
N SER A 26 -6.61 14.66 -8.41
CA SER A 26 -5.76 13.65 -7.73
C SER A 26 -5.34 12.40 -8.52
N THR A 27 -5.32 12.46 -9.86
CA THR A 27 -4.43 11.59 -10.66
C THR A 27 -3.03 12.19 -10.83
N ALA A 28 -2.65 13.16 -9.99
CA ALA A 28 -1.25 13.46 -9.75
C ALA A 28 -0.60 12.18 -9.21
N GLN A 29 0.10 11.49 -10.10
CA GLN A 29 1.02 10.41 -9.81
C GLN A 29 1.78 10.80 -8.53
N LEU A 30 1.45 10.14 -7.42
CA LEU A 30 1.98 10.44 -6.08
C LEU A 30 3.49 10.28 -6.12
N THR A 31 4.22 11.35 -6.45
CA THR A 31 5.68 11.40 -6.35
C THR A 31 6.01 11.39 -4.87
N ASP A 32 6.28 10.19 -4.37
CA ASP A 32 6.69 9.92 -3.01
C ASP A 32 7.97 10.71 -2.68
N PRO A 33 7.93 11.67 -1.74
CA PRO A 33 9.14 12.38 -1.30
C PRO A 33 9.99 11.55 -0.33
N THR A 34 9.53 10.36 0.07
CA THR A 34 10.19 9.48 1.04
C THR A 34 10.97 8.40 0.28
N GLY A 35 12.20 8.11 0.72
CA GLY A 35 13.16 7.28 -0.01
C GLY A 35 12.54 6.03 -0.65
N SER A 36 12.80 5.82 -1.94
CA SER A 36 12.13 4.78 -2.73
C SER A 36 12.25 3.41 -2.06
N LEU A 37 11.14 2.69 -1.91
CA LEU A 37 11.10 1.28 -1.48
C LEU A 37 12.08 0.40 -2.28
N THR A 38 12.40 0.78 -3.53
CA THR A 38 13.42 0.13 -4.36
C THR A 38 14.84 0.33 -3.84
N GLY A 39 15.16 1.45 -3.20
CA GLY A 39 16.47 1.74 -2.63
C GLY A 39 16.84 0.77 -1.50
N SER A 40 15.90 0.46 -0.62
CA SER A 40 16.13 -0.52 0.45
C SER A 40 16.18 -1.96 -0.09
N ALA A 41 15.37 -2.26 -1.11
CA ALA A 41 15.45 -3.54 -1.82
C ALA A 41 16.78 -3.73 -2.57
N LEU A 42 17.33 -2.66 -3.14
CA LEU A 42 18.65 -2.61 -3.75
C LEU A 42 19.75 -2.80 -2.70
N ALA A 43 19.64 -2.13 -1.54
CA ALA A 43 20.57 -2.32 -0.43
C ALA A 43 20.61 -3.79 0.03
N GLU A 44 19.45 -4.45 0.16
CA GLU A 44 19.40 -5.89 0.47
C GLU A 44 20.12 -6.73 -0.61
N ALA A 45 19.89 -6.43 -1.89
CA ALA A 45 20.55 -7.15 -2.99
C ALA A 45 22.07 -6.98 -2.91
N LYS A 46 22.57 -5.76 -2.66
CA LYS A 46 24.01 -5.50 -2.45
C LYS A 46 24.57 -6.32 -1.30
N CYS A 47 23.92 -6.33 -0.14
CA CYS A 47 24.36 -7.14 1.00
C CYS A 47 24.52 -8.63 0.63
N ARG A 48 23.57 -9.17 -0.14
CA ARG A 48 23.61 -10.58 -0.58
C ARG A 48 24.75 -10.83 -1.56
N VAL A 49 24.97 -9.93 -2.52
CA VAL A 49 26.08 -10.01 -3.48
C VAL A 49 27.41 -9.97 -2.74
N ASP A 50 27.62 -9.00 -1.85
CA ASP A 50 28.85 -8.86 -1.07
C ASP A 50 29.15 -10.12 -0.25
N PHE A 51 28.13 -10.70 0.36
CA PHE A 51 28.25 -11.97 1.09
C PHE A 51 28.69 -13.12 0.19
N VAL A 52 28.03 -13.29 -0.96
CA VAL A 52 28.35 -14.37 -1.89
C VAL A 52 29.74 -14.22 -2.48
N LEU A 53 30.13 -13.00 -2.83
CA LEU A 53 31.47 -12.70 -3.35
C LEU A 53 32.55 -12.96 -2.30
N ALA A 54 32.35 -12.55 -1.05
CA ALA A 54 33.29 -12.85 0.03
C ALA A 54 33.46 -14.37 0.26
N VAL A 55 32.37 -15.14 0.17
CA VAL A 55 32.43 -16.61 0.31
C VAL A 55 33.06 -17.27 -0.92
N LEU A 56 32.84 -16.73 -2.12
CA LEU A 56 33.47 -17.20 -3.35
C LEU A 56 34.98 -16.94 -3.35
N ASP A 57 35.40 -15.73 -2.98
CA ASP A 57 36.81 -15.33 -2.91
C ASP A 57 37.61 -16.28 -1.99
N ALA A 58 37.03 -16.57 -0.82
CA ALA A 58 37.58 -17.54 0.12
C ALA A 58 37.68 -18.97 -0.47
N ALA A 59 36.63 -19.43 -1.16
CA ALA A 59 36.47 -20.85 -1.50
C ALA A 59 36.98 -21.27 -2.88
N ALA A 60 36.93 -20.38 -3.88
CA ALA A 60 37.11 -20.69 -5.30
C ALA A 60 38.49 -20.31 -5.83
N ALA A 61 38.74 -20.65 -7.10
CA ALA A 61 39.88 -20.11 -7.84
C ALA A 61 39.57 -18.69 -8.32
N GLU A 62 40.61 -17.88 -8.52
CA GLU A 62 40.52 -16.46 -8.88
C GLU A 62 39.70 -16.25 -10.16
N GLU A 63 39.82 -17.13 -11.15
CA GLU A 63 39.08 -17.01 -12.41
C GLU A 63 37.56 -17.21 -12.23
N ILE A 64 37.16 -18.16 -11.37
CA ILE A 64 35.75 -18.43 -11.04
C ILE A 64 35.19 -17.24 -10.25
N TYR A 65 35.95 -16.75 -9.28
CA TYR A 65 35.57 -15.55 -8.53
C TYR A 65 35.37 -14.34 -9.44
N ALA A 66 36.33 -14.04 -10.32
CA ALA A 66 36.29 -12.90 -11.23
C ALA A 66 35.08 -12.94 -12.17
N GLN A 67 34.72 -14.12 -12.68
CA GLN A 67 33.54 -14.30 -13.52
C GLN A 67 32.25 -13.93 -12.77
N HIS A 68 32.05 -14.47 -11.56
CA HIS A 68 30.85 -14.19 -10.78
C HIS A 68 30.81 -12.77 -10.23
N MET A 69 31.96 -12.19 -9.88
CA MET A 69 32.07 -10.79 -9.49
C MET A 69 31.56 -9.85 -10.59
N ALA A 70 32.05 -10.01 -11.82
CA ALA A 70 31.60 -9.18 -12.94
C ALA A 70 30.08 -9.29 -13.18
N THR A 71 29.53 -10.50 -13.15
CA THR A 71 28.09 -10.73 -13.33
C THR A 71 27.27 -10.11 -12.21
N LEU A 72 27.60 -10.36 -10.95
CA LEU A 72 26.82 -9.87 -9.81
C LEU A 72 26.93 -8.36 -9.63
N THR A 73 28.09 -7.75 -9.90
CA THR A 73 28.22 -6.27 -9.96
C THR A 73 27.39 -5.69 -11.12
N GLY A 74 27.34 -6.38 -12.25
CA GLY A 74 26.44 -6.04 -13.37
C GLY A 74 24.97 -6.08 -12.96
N ASP A 75 24.54 -7.09 -12.20
CA ASP A 75 23.17 -7.18 -11.69
C ASP A 75 22.81 -6.01 -10.78
N ILE A 76 23.72 -5.63 -9.88
CA ILE A 76 23.51 -4.45 -9.02
C ILE A 76 23.30 -3.22 -9.88
N THR A 77 24.17 -2.98 -10.88
CA THR A 77 24.07 -1.81 -11.78
C THR A 77 22.70 -1.74 -12.47
N HIS A 78 22.19 -2.85 -13.02
CA HIS A 78 20.85 -2.88 -13.64
C HIS A 78 19.74 -2.58 -12.63
N LEU A 79 19.83 -3.12 -11.41
CA LEU A 79 18.87 -2.82 -10.35
C LEU A 79 18.92 -1.35 -9.94
N GLU A 80 20.10 -0.72 -9.91
CA GLU A 80 20.23 0.72 -9.65
C GLU A 80 19.57 1.55 -10.76
N GLU A 81 19.79 1.20 -12.02
CA GLU A 81 19.19 1.89 -13.17
C GLU A 81 17.65 1.83 -13.11
N TYR A 82 17.08 0.65 -12.86
CA TYR A 82 15.62 0.52 -12.72
C TYR A 82 15.08 1.27 -11.50
N ALA A 83 15.81 1.26 -10.37
CA ALA A 83 15.43 2.01 -9.17
C ALA A 83 15.45 3.53 -9.42
N GLN A 84 16.49 4.04 -10.10
CA GLN A 84 16.61 5.46 -10.45
C GLN A 84 15.55 5.90 -11.47
N ALA A 85 15.20 5.01 -12.41
CA ALA A 85 14.11 5.24 -13.37
C ALA A 85 12.70 5.10 -12.75
N ASN A 86 12.60 4.68 -11.49
CA ASN A 86 11.34 4.33 -10.81
C ASN A 86 10.52 3.27 -11.58
N ASP A 87 11.18 2.37 -12.32
CA ASP A 87 10.54 1.27 -13.04
C ASP A 87 10.39 0.06 -12.12
N LEU A 88 9.34 0.08 -11.29
CA LEU A 88 9.04 -0.99 -10.34
C LEU A 88 8.81 -2.35 -11.01
N ARG A 89 8.29 -2.37 -12.24
CA ARG A 89 8.02 -3.63 -12.95
C ARG A 89 9.33 -4.25 -13.43
N ALA A 90 10.18 -3.47 -14.09
CA ALA A 90 11.48 -3.96 -14.54
C ALA A 90 12.38 -4.33 -13.35
N PHE A 91 12.41 -3.49 -12.30
CA PHE A 91 13.16 -3.77 -11.07
C PHE A 91 12.75 -5.12 -10.45
N ASN A 92 11.45 -5.33 -10.22
CA ASN A 92 10.97 -6.57 -9.61
C ASN A 92 11.09 -7.78 -10.55
N GLY A 93 10.89 -7.57 -11.86
CA GLY A 93 11.06 -8.62 -12.87
C GLY A 93 12.50 -9.11 -12.92
N TYR A 94 13.48 -8.21 -13.02
CA TYR A 94 14.90 -8.54 -13.05
C TYR A 94 15.36 -9.17 -11.73
N ARG A 95 15.00 -8.56 -10.60
CA ARG A 95 15.33 -9.07 -9.26
C ARG A 95 14.74 -10.47 -9.02
N GLY A 96 13.54 -10.75 -9.53
CA GLY A 96 12.84 -12.02 -9.36
C GLY A 96 13.25 -13.12 -10.34
N SER A 97 14.08 -12.81 -11.34
CA SER A 97 14.53 -13.76 -12.37
C SER A 97 16.05 -13.76 -12.52
N THR A 98 16.60 -12.96 -13.44
CA THR A 98 18.03 -12.93 -13.80
C THR A 98 18.95 -12.85 -12.59
N TYR A 99 18.72 -11.90 -11.67
CA TYR A 99 19.51 -11.76 -10.45
C TYR A 99 19.47 -13.02 -9.57
N VAL A 100 18.28 -13.63 -9.41
CA VAL A 100 18.13 -14.85 -8.60
C VAL A 100 18.88 -16.02 -9.23
N ASP A 101 18.85 -16.16 -10.56
CA ASP A 101 19.54 -17.23 -11.25
C ASP A 101 21.07 -17.06 -11.18
N HIS A 102 21.59 -15.85 -11.40
CA HIS A 102 23.03 -15.58 -11.21
C HIS A 102 23.50 -15.82 -9.77
N MET A 103 22.68 -15.47 -8.77
CA MET A 103 22.97 -15.77 -7.37
C MET A 103 22.99 -17.28 -7.08
N LYS A 104 22.09 -18.07 -7.69
CA LYS A 104 22.12 -19.54 -7.57
C LYS A 104 23.38 -20.11 -8.17
N ASP A 105 23.79 -19.62 -9.35
CA ASP A 105 24.98 -20.09 -10.05
C ASP A 105 26.25 -19.80 -9.23
N ALA A 106 26.37 -18.60 -8.66
CA ALA A 106 27.44 -18.25 -7.75
C ALA A 106 27.51 -19.19 -6.52
N TRP A 107 26.36 -19.51 -5.92
CA TRP A 107 26.30 -20.48 -4.81
C TRP A 107 26.59 -21.94 -5.23
N ASN A 108 26.29 -22.31 -6.48
CA ASN A 108 26.68 -23.61 -7.02
C ASN A 108 28.21 -23.67 -7.16
N ALA A 109 28.84 -22.62 -7.67
CA ALA A 109 30.30 -22.53 -7.78
C ALA A 109 31.00 -22.63 -6.41
N VAL A 110 30.47 -21.99 -5.36
CA VAL A 110 30.97 -22.18 -3.97
C VAL A 110 30.91 -23.65 -3.56
N ARG A 111 29.80 -24.34 -3.83
CA ARG A 111 29.61 -25.75 -3.45
C ARG A 111 30.57 -26.67 -4.21
N GLU A 112 30.75 -26.43 -5.51
CA GLU A 112 31.67 -27.19 -6.35
C GLU A 112 33.13 -26.97 -5.93
N ALA A 113 33.53 -25.72 -5.66
CA ALA A 113 34.87 -25.40 -5.19
C ALA A 113 35.21 -26.09 -3.85
N LYS A 114 34.24 -26.16 -2.94
CA LYS A 114 34.37 -26.91 -1.66
C LYS A 114 34.46 -28.42 -1.88
N ALA A 115 33.68 -28.98 -2.81
CA ALA A 115 33.66 -30.42 -3.08
C ALA A 115 34.94 -30.91 -3.78
N ASN A 116 35.52 -30.07 -4.65
CA ASN A 116 36.66 -30.44 -5.50
C ASN A 116 38.03 -30.18 -4.85
N ARG A 117 38.09 -29.55 -3.67
CA ARG A 117 39.35 -29.34 -2.92
C ARG A 117 39.55 -30.38 -1.82
N ASN A 118 40.69 -31.08 -1.85
CA ASN A 118 41.19 -31.87 -0.71
C ASN A 118 41.79 -30.93 0.35
N GLN A 119 40.92 -30.25 1.10
CA GLN A 119 41.33 -29.27 2.10
C GLN A 119 41.93 -29.94 3.35
N THR A 120 43.05 -29.41 3.81
CA THR A 120 43.63 -29.69 5.12
C THR A 120 42.72 -29.21 6.26
N ALA A 121 42.99 -29.65 7.49
CA ALA A 121 42.23 -29.20 8.65
C ALA A 121 42.36 -27.69 8.91
N GLU A 122 43.54 -27.13 8.65
CA GLU A 122 43.83 -25.70 8.80
C GLU A 122 43.06 -24.86 7.77
N GLU A 123 43.08 -25.25 6.49
CA GLU A 123 42.30 -24.56 5.44
C GLU A 123 40.80 -24.59 5.73
N LYS A 124 40.27 -25.70 6.27
CA LYS A 124 38.86 -25.80 6.67
C LYS A 124 38.51 -24.83 7.80
N GLU A 125 39.42 -24.61 8.74
CA GLU A 125 39.19 -23.67 9.84
C GLU A 125 39.28 -22.22 9.36
N THR A 126 40.23 -21.90 8.47
CA THR A 126 40.32 -20.59 7.81
C THR A 126 39.04 -20.26 7.05
N LEU A 127 38.56 -21.17 6.20
CA LEU A 127 37.31 -20.99 5.44
C LEU A 127 36.09 -20.83 6.34
N ARG A 128 36.06 -21.51 7.49
CA ARG A 128 34.99 -21.35 8.49
C ARG A 128 35.04 -19.95 9.11
N SER A 129 36.23 -19.48 9.47
CA SER A 129 36.44 -18.14 10.02
C SER A 129 36.01 -17.05 9.03
N GLU A 130 36.46 -17.15 7.78
CA GLU A 130 36.12 -16.21 6.70
C GLU A 130 34.62 -16.21 6.41
N TYR A 131 34.00 -17.39 6.35
CA TYR A 131 32.54 -17.50 6.21
C TYR A 131 31.80 -16.82 7.37
N ASN A 132 32.24 -17.02 8.61
CA ASN A 132 31.60 -16.42 9.78
C ASN A 132 31.74 -14.89 9.78
N ALA A 133 32.90 -14.35 9.40
CA ALA A 133 33.12 -12.91 9.26
C ALA A 133 32.25 -12.30 8.14
N ALA A 134 32.16 -12.98 7.00
CA ALA A 134 31.27 -12.59 5.90
C ALA A 134 29.80 -12.63 6.33
N LEU A 135 29.39 -13.65 7.09
CA LEU A 135 28.04 -13.79 7.61
C LEU A 135 27.68 -12.69 8.62
N GLU A 136 28.60 -12.31 9.50
CA GLU A 136 28.40 -11.19 10.43
C GLU A 136 28.21 -9.86 9.70
N THR A 137 29.05 -9.60 8.69
CA THR A 137 28.95 -8.42 7.82
C THR A 137 27.60 -8.41 7.08
N TYR A 138 27.22 -9.56 6.49
CA TYR A 138 25.93 -9.73 5.84
C TYR A 138 24.76 -9.44 6.78
N ASN A 139 24.78 -10.02 7.99
CA ASN A 139 23.70 -9.86 8.95
C ASN A 139 23.51 -8.38 9.35
N THR A 140 24.62 -7.67 9.56
CA THR A 140 24.59 -6.22 9.87
C THR A 140 24.03 -5.41 8.70
N CYS A 141 24.52 -5.67 7.48
CA CYS A 141 24.06 -4.99 6.27
C CYS A 141 22.57 -5.25 6.00
N ASN A 142 22.16 -6.51 6.03
CA ASN A 142 20.78 -6.95 5.78
C ASN A 142 19.82 -6.42 6.85
N ALA A 143 20.23 -6.36 8.13
CA ALA A 143 19.44 -5.73 9.18
C ALA A 143 19.19 -4.24 8.89
N GLY A 144 20.23 -3.50 8.47
CA GLY A 144 20.11 -2.10 8.07
C GLY A 144 19.18 -1.91 6.87
N ALA A 145 19.30 -2.75 5.84
CA ALA A 145 18.46 -2.70 4.64
C ALA A 145 16.98 -2.98 4.97
N ILE A 146 16.70 -4.00 5.78
CA ILE A 146 15.33 -4.34 6.21
C ILE A 146 14.74 -3.23 7.09
N GLY A 147 15.52 -2.68 8.02
CA GLY A 147 15.10 -1.54 8.84
C GLY A 147 14.75 -0.32 7.98
N GLY A 148 15.62 0.02 7.02
CA GLY A 148 15.36 1.11 6.07
C GLY A 148 14.13 0.90 5.22
N PHE A 149 13.86 -0.33 4.75
CA PHE A 149 12.63 -0.67 4.03
C PHE A 149 11.38 -0.47 4.90
N ALA A 150 11.44 -0.93 6.14
CA ALA A 150 10.32 -0.80 7.07
C ALA A 150 10.01 0.66 7.40
N THR A 151 11.04 1.48 7.64
CA THR A 151 10.90 2.93 7.84
C THR A 151 10.29 3.60 6.61
N ALA A 152 10.80 3.31 5.41
CA ALA A 152 10.25 3.88 4.17
C ALA A 152 8.77 3.50 3.97
N LYS A 153 8.40 2.24 4.27
CA LYS A 153 7.01 1.79 4.20
C LYS A 153 6.10 2.51 5.21
N ILE A 154 6.56 2.70 6.45
CA ILE A 154 5.84 3.50 7.46
C ILE A 154 5.62 4.92 6.94
N SER A 155 6.68 5.59 6.46
CA SER A 155 6.58 6.97 5.95
C SER A 155 5.62 7.06 4.75
N ARG A 156 5.62 6.07 3.86
CA ARG A 156 4.65 5.97 2.77
C ARG A 156 3.21 5.88 3.29
N TYR A 157 2.96 5.07 4.31
CA TYR A 157 1.62 4.95 4.91
C TYR A 157 1.17 6.24 5.59
N GLU A 158 2.07 6.90 6.33
CA GLU A 158 1.79 8.20 6.95
C GLU A 158 1.46 9.26 5.89
N TYR A 159 2.21 9.30 4.79
CA TYR A 159 1.93 10.18 3.66
C TYR A 159 0.56 9.91 3.02
N VAL A 160 0.23 8.64 2.78
CA VAL A 160 -1.09 8.24 2.26
C VAL A 160 -2.20 8.70 3.20
N VAL A 161 -2.07 8.45 4.51
CA VAL A 161 -3.06 8.89 5.49
C VAL A 161 -3.19 10.41 5.52
N SER A 162 -2.08 11.15 5.48
CA SER A 162 -2.09 12.62 5.43
C SER A 162 -2.84 13.16 4.20
N ASN A 163 -2.67 12.54 3.03
CA ASN A 163 -3.44 12.91 1.84
C ASN A 163 -4.95 12.67 2.02
N TYR A 164 -5.35 11.58 2.70
CA TYR A 164 -6.75 11.35 3.02
C TYR A 164 -7.27 12.35 4.07
N GLU A 165 -6.45 12.77 5.04
CA GLU A 165 -6.80 13.83 6.00
C GLU A 165 -7.08 15.15 5.28
N GLU A 166 -6.28 15.52 4.28
CA GLU A 166 -6.51 16.71 3.44
C GLU A 166 -7.83 16.60 2.66
N LYS A 167 -8.10 15.44 2.04
CA LYS A 167 -9.38 15.18 1.36
C LYS A 167 -10.56 15.33 2.31
N ILE A 168 -10.43 14.85 3.56
CA ILE A 168 -11.45 15.02 4.60
C ILE A 168 -11.65 16.49 4.95
N GLN A 169 -10.59 17.29 5.11
CA GLN A 169 -10.73 18.73 5.39
C GLN A 169 -11.56 19.45 4.32
N GLN A 170 -11.41 19.09 3.05
CA GLN A 170 -12.18 19.66 1.94
C GLN A 170 -13.68 19.28 1.98
N LEU A 171 -14.04 18.26 2.76
CA LEU A 171 -15.40 17.74 2.90
C LEU A 171 -16.13 18.24 4.17
N LYS A 172 -15.41 18.73 5.20
CA LYS A 172 -15.97 19.12 6.51
C LYS A 172 -17.15 20.10 6.47
N ASN A 173 -17.20 20.97 5.47
CA ASN A 173 -18.27 21.96 5.31
C ASN A 173 -19.43 21.47 4.43
N LYS A 174 -19.36 20.22 3.95
CA LYS A 174 -20.28 19.66 2.95
C LYS A 174 -21.02 18.42 3.46
N ILE A 175 -20.38 17.62 4.32
CA ILE A 175 -20.90 16.38 4.89
C ILE A 175 -20.33 16.19 6.32
N ASP A 176 -20.96 15.35 7.13
CA ASP A 176 -20.38 14.89 8.41
C ASP A 176 -19.16 13.98 8.13
N THR A 177 -17.98 14.38 8.61
CA THR A 177 -16.73 13.66 8.39
C THR A 177 -16.30 12.79 9.57
N THR A 178 -17.10 12.70 10.64
CA THR A 178 -16.72 12.00 11.87
C THR A 178 -16.30 10.55 11.61
N GLY A 179 -17.06 9.82 10.78
CA GLY A 179 -16.73 8.44 10.41
C GLY A 179 -15.45 8.31 9.58
N LEU A 180 -15.19 9.26 8.67
CA LEU A 180 -13.95 9.30 7.88
C LEU A 180 -12.72 9.58 8.76
N GLU A 181 -12.85 10.48 9.73
CA GLU A 181 -11.77 10.78 10.69
C GLU A 181 -11.48 9.57 11.58
N ALA A 182 -12.53 8.87 12.06
CA ALA A 182 -12.40 7.63 12.81
C ALA A 182 -11.74 6.51 11.99
N LEU A 183 -12.08 6.38 10.70
CA LEU A 183 -11.45 5.43 9.80
C LEU A 183 -9.93 5.64 9.68
N LEU A 184 -9.48 6.89 9.54
CA LEU A 184 -8.04 7.19 9.48
C LEU A 184 -7.33 6.96 10.81
N ALA A 185 -8.00 7.24 11.94
CA ALA A 185 -7.47 6.91 13.26
C ALA A 185 -7.28 5.39 13.44
N ASN A 186 -8.27 4.58 13.02
CA ASN A 186 -8.18 3.12 13.04
C ASN A 186 -7.06 2.62 12.11
N ALA A 187 -6.91 3.21 10.92
CA ALA A 187 -5.83 2.85 9.99
C ALA A 187 -4.44 3.07 10.63
N LYS A 188 -4.25 4.18 11.35
CA LYS A 188 -3.02 4.42 12.11
C LYS A 188 -2.84 3.39 13.22
N GLN A 189 -3.88 3.14 14.01
CA GLN A 189 -3.83 2.26 15.18
C GLN A 189 -3.62 0.79 14.84
N GLU A 190 -4.23 0.29 13.76
CA GLU A 190 -4.22 -1.14 13.42
C GLU A 190 -3.03 -1.53 12.51
N ILE A 191 -2.51 -0.58 11.72
CA ILE A 191 -1.47 -0.85 10.71
C ILE A 191 -0.17 -0.13 11.03
N ILE A 192 -0.22 1.21 11.17
CA ILE A 192 1.00 2.03 11.22
C ILE A 192 1.70 1.90 12.57
N GLU A 193 0.97 2.04 13.68
CA GLU A 193 1.54 2.01 15.02
C GLU A 193 2.10 0.63 15.42
N PRO A 194 1.45 -0.51 15.11
CA PRO A 194 2.05 -1.82 15.33
C PRO A 194 3.34 -2.02 14.53
N LEU A 195 3.37 -1.57 13.28
CA LEU A 195 4.57 -1.64 12.45
C LEU A 195 5.71 -0.77 13.01
N LYS A 196 5.41 0.47 13.42
CA LYS A 196 6.37 1.36 14.09
C LYS A 196 6.93 0.75 15.37
N ALA A 197 6.07 0.21 16.23
CA ALA A 197 6.49 -0.41 17.49
C ALA A 197 7.48 -1.56 17.24
N LEU A 198 7.20 -2.41 16.24
CA LEU A 198 8.09 -3.51 15.85
C LEU A 198 9.43 -3.01 15.30
N VAL A 199 9.42 -2.02 14.41
CA VAL A 199 10.65 -1.46 13.80
C VAL A 199 11.52 -0.74 14.84
N SER A 200 10.90 -0.10 15.83
CA SER A 200 11.60 0.62 16.90
C SER A 200 12.07 -0.25 18.07
N SER A 201 11.68 -1.54 18.11
CA SER A 201 12.00 -2.42 19.23
C SER A 201 13.46 -2.86 19.22
N THR A 202 14.12 -2.79 20.38
CA THR A 202 15.50 -3.28 20.58
C THR A 202 15.61 -4.81 20.51
N SER A 203 14.49 -5.53 20.59
CA SER A 203 14.43 -6.99 20.42
C SER A 203 14.03 -7.42 19.00
N ALA A 204 13.82 -6.47 18.08
CA ALA A 204 13.42 -6.78 16.72
C ALA A 204 14.54 -7.50 15.98
N THR A 205 14.22 -8.67 15.41
CA THR A 205 15.13 -9.38 14.51
C THR A 205 14.86 -8.98 13.07
N PRO A 206 15.84 -9.05 12.16
CA PRO A 206 15.61 -8.77 10.74
C PRO A 206 14.49 -9.63 10.13
N HIS A 207 14.36 -10.88 10.60
CA HIS A 207 13.26 -11.76 10.23
C HIS A 207 11.91 -11.23 10.72
N GLY A 208 11.80 -10.86 12.00
CA GLY A 208 10.57 -10.32 12.57
C GLY A 208 10.12 -9.00 11.92
N ILE A 209 11.06 -8.11 11.57
CA ILE A 209 10.75 -6.88 10.82
C ILE A 209 10.23 -7.22 9.43
N ARG A 210 10.86 -8.17 8.73
CA ARG A 210 10.42 -8.62 7.39
C ARG A 210 9.01 -9.20 7.43
N GLU A 211 8.72 -10.05 8.40
CA GLU A 211 7.38 -10.62 8.60
C GLU A 211 6.34 -9.53 8.88
N ALA A 212 6.63 -8.61 9.81
CA ALA A 212 5.75 -7.50 10.15
C ALA A 212 5.44 -6.62 8.94
N VAL A 213 6.47 -6.23 8.19
CA VAL A 213 6.32 -5.46 6.97
C VAL A 213 5.49 -6.22 5.92
N GLY A 214 5.62 -7.53 5.83
CA GLY A 214 4.79 -8.37 4.95
C GLY A 214 3.35 -8.58 5.44
N SER A 215 3.07 -8.27 6.71
CA SER A 215 1.80 -8.61 7.37
C SER A 215 0.90 -7.39 7.63
N TYR A 216 1.45 -6.17 7.74
CA TYR A 216 0.66 -4.96 7.97
C TYR A 216 0.48 -4.14 6.68
N CYS A 217 -0.72 -4.18 6.10
CA CYS A 217 -1.06 -3.47 4.87
C CYS A 217 -2.19 -2.46 5.04
N LEU A 218 -1.90 -1.21 4.67
CA LEU A 218 -2.87 -0.12 4.68
C LEU A 218 -3.93 -0.29 3.57
N MET A 219 -3.49 -0.85 2.44
CA MET A 219 -4.30 -1.22 1.28
C MET A 219 -4.29 -2.75 1.13
N ASP A 220 -4.67 -3.25 -0.04
CA ASP A 220 -4.34 -4.62 -0.46
C ASP A 220 -2.85 -4.77 -0.78
N GLY A 221 -2.28 -5.92 -0.44
CA GLY A 221 -0.93 -6.31 -0.85
C GLY A 221 -0.17 -7.14 0.18
N CYS A 222 -0.79 -7.44 1.33
CA CYS A 222 -0.25 -8.39 2.28
C CYS A 222 -0.80 -9.77 1.92
N GLN A 223 0.09 -10.65 1.45
CA GLN A 223 -0.29 -12.03 1.17
C GLN A 223 -0.66 -12.71 2.49
N GLY A 224 -1.90 -13.20 2.57
CA GLY A 224 -2.34 -14.08 3.65
C GLY A 224 -1.60 -15.42 3.57
N GLY A 225 -0.40 -15.47 4.14
CA GLY A 225 0.37 -16.71 4.35
C GLY A 225 -0.01 -17.40 5.66
N ALA A 226 0.86 -18.29 6.14
CA ALA A 226 0.68 -19.06 7.38
C ALA A 226 0.57 -18.20 8.66
N THR A 227 0.80 -16.90 8.56
CA THR A 227 0.50 -15.87 9.57
C THR A 227 -0.54 -14.91 8.99
N THR A 228 -1.54 -14.55 9.79
CA THR A 228 -2.67 -13.68 9.41
C THR A 228 -2.18 -12.27 9.07
N GLY A 229 -1.79 -12.04 7.82
CA GLY A 229 -1.63 -10.70 7.27
C GLY A 229 -2.91 -9.90 7.46
N VAL A 230 -2.79 -8.63 7.79
CA VAL A 230 -3.86 -7.65 7.99
C VAL A 230 -3.84 -6.68 6.82
N ASN A 231 -4.80 -6.83 5.91
CA ASN A 231 -5.12 -5.83 4.90
C ASN A 231 -6.27 -4.94 5.42
N PHE A 232 -6.00 -3.64 5.57
CA PHE A 232 -6.98 -2.70 6.13
C PHE A 232 -8.02 -2.21 5.11
N HIS A 233 -7.74 -2.28 3.80
CA HIS A 233 -8.64 -1.84 2.73
C HIS A 233 -9.00 -0.34 2.83
N LEU A 234 -8.00 0.52 3.09
CA LEU A 234 -8.26 1.95 3.36
C LEU A 234 -9.01 2.64 2.22
N GLU A 235 -8.66 2.38 0.97
CA GLU A 235 -9.29 3.03 -0.19
C GLU A 235 -10.78 2.68 -0.31
N GLU A 236 -11.11 1.39 -0.25
CA GLU A 236 -12.48 0.91 -0.32
C GLU A 236 -13.30 1.40 0.88
N LYS A 237 -12.77 1.24 2.10
CA LYS A 237 -13.44 1.71 3.32
C LYS A 237 -13.67 3.22 3.31
N TYR A 238 -12.71 4.00 2.82
CA TYR A 238 -12.85 5.46 2.70
C TYR A 238 -13.99 5.83 1.75
N ASN A 239 -14.07 5.20 0.58
CA ASN A 239 -15.10 5.49 -0.40
C ASN A 239 -16.51 5.09 0.08
N ILE A 240 -16.62 3.95 0.79
CA ILE A 240 -17.85 3.50 1.43
C ILE A 240 -18.31 4.50 2.50
N GLU A 241 -17.42 4.87 3.42
CA GLU A 241 -17.73 5.80 4.50
C GLU A 241 -18.09 7.20 3.97
N LYS A 242 -17.38 7.66 2.94
CA LYS A 242 -17.68 8.92 2.24
C LYS A 242 -19.09 8.87 1.65
N MET A 243 -19.46 7.78 0.97
CA MET A 243 -20.78 7.64 0.37
C MET A 243 -21.89 7.55 1.43
N GLY A 244 -21.62 6.91 2.57
CA GLY A 244 -22.47 6.92 3.76
C GLY A 244 -22.75 8.34 4.27
N ALA A 245 -21.69 9.15 4.41
CA ALA A 245 -21.82 10.55 4.80
C ALA A 245 -22.59 11.40 3.77
N VAL A 246 -22.40 11.16 2.47
CA VAL A 246 -23.21 11.80 1.42
C VAL A 246 -24.69 11.42 1.55
N MET A 247 -25.00 10.15 1.76
CA MET A 247 -26.38 9.69 1.94
C MET A 247 -27.04 10.36 3.16
N GLN A 248 -26.33 10.46 4.29
CA GLN A 248 -26.84 11.13 5.49
C GLN A 248 -27.14 12.60 5.24
N GLU A 249 -26.25 13.33 4.57
CA GLU A 249 -26.48 14.73 4.20
C GLU A 249 -27.68 14.88 3.26
N LEU A 250 -27.83 13.99 2.27
CA LEU A 250 -29.00 13.98 1.39
C LEU A 250 -30.28 13.70 2.18
N GLN A 251 -30.27 12.75 3.11
CA GLN A 251 -31.41 12.45 3.97
C GLN A 251 -31.85 13.68 4.77
N LEU A 252 -30.91 14.44 5.34
CA LEU A 252 -31.22 15.70 6.04
C LEU A 252 -31.88 16.72 5.12
N LYS A 253 -31.35 16.90 3.91
CA LYS A 253 -31.93 17.82 2.91
C LYS A 253 -33.32 17.39 2.46
N VAL A 254 -33.53 16.10 2.23
CA VAL A 254 -34.83 15.55 1.85
C VAL A 254 -35.86 15.78 2.95
N ASN A 255 -35.48 15.61 4.23
CA ASN A 255 -36.37 15.86 5.37
C ASN A 255 -36.73 17.35 5.50
N ALA A 256 -35.81 18.25 5.14
CA ALA A 256 -36.05 19.68 5.13
C ALA A 256 -36.85 20.16 3.89
N ALA A 257 -36.87 19.37 2.82
CA ALA A 257 -37.54 19.72 1.58
C ALA A 257 -39.05 19.41 1.64
N ASN A 258 -39.87 20.41 1.34
CA ASN A 258 -41.32 20.24 1.24
C ASN A 258 -41.72 19.64 -0.13
N LEU A 259 -41.27 18.40 -0.37
CA LEU A 259 -41.53 17.68 -1.61
C LEU A 259 -42.99 17.20 -1.66
N GLY A 260 -43.66 17.40 -2.80
CA GLY A 260 -44.99 16.82 -3.04
C GLY A 260 -44.96 15.28 -2.98
N THR A 261 -46.12 14.66 -2.73
CA THR A 261 -46.26 13.22 -2.40
C THR A 261 -45.46 12.28 -3.30
N ASP A 262 -45.62 12.39 -4.63
CA ASP A 262 -44.99 11.47 -5.58
C ASP A 262 -43.47 11.66 -5.67
N LYS A 263 -43.01 12.93 -5.67
CA LYS A 263 -41.57 13.27 -5.65
C LYS A 263 -40.93 12.82 -4.35
N GLY A 264 -41.60 13.05 -3.22
CA GLY A 264 -41.14 12.63 -1.91
C GLY A 264 -41.03 11.11 -1.79
N LYS A 265 -41.96 10.36 -2.41
CA LYS A 265 -41.88 8.89 -2.43
C LYS A 265 -40.66 8.41 -3.21
N ASN A 266 -40.49 8.85 -4.46
CA ASN A 266 -39.36 8.43 -5.30
C ASN A 266 -38.01 8.74 -4.64
N VAL A 267 -37.86 9.93 -4.05
CA VAL A 267 -36.63 10.31 -3.34
C VAL A 267 -36.35 9.42 -2.13
N ARG A 268 -37.38 9.03 -1.36
CA ARG A 268 -37.21 8.07 -0.25
C ARG A 268 -36.85 6.67 -0.73
N ASP A 269 -37.47 6.20 -1.80
CA ASP A 269 -37.17 4.90 -2.41
C ASP A 269 -35.70 4.89 -2.90
N ASN A 270 -35.23 5.97 -3.54
CA ASN A 270 -33.83 6.12 -3.95
C ASN A 270 -32.85 6.18 -2.78
N LEU A 271 -33.20 6.84 -1.67
CA LEU A 271 -32.37 6.84 -0.46
C LEU A 271 -32.25 5.44 0.14
N ALA A 272 -33.32 4.65 0.16
CA ALA A 272 -33.29 3.28 0.62
C ALA A 272 -32.41 2.38 -0.26
N LEU A 273 -32.52 2.50 -1.58
CA LEU A 273 -31.65 1.79 -2.53
C LEU A 273 -30.18 2.21 -2.41
N MET A 274 -29.93 3.51 -2.16
CA MET A 274 -28.58 4.02 -1.93
C MET A 274 -27.97 3.37 -0.68
N ALA A 275 -28.74 3.26 0.42
CA ALA A 275 -28.31 2.57 1.63
C ALA A 275 -27.98 1.10 1.35
N GLU A 276 -28.85 0.39 0.62
CA GLU A 276 -28.64 -1.00 0.25
C GLU A 276 -27.33 -1.20 -0.55
N HIS A 277 -27.04 -0.33 -1.51
CA HIS A 277 -25.79 -0.41 -2.26
C HIS A 277 -24.55 -0.14 -1.39
N ILE A 278 -24.61 0.84 -0.47
CA ILE A 278 -23.52 1.11 0.47
C ILE A 278 -23.29 -0.10 1.37
N ASP A 279 -24.34 -0.71 1.90
CA ASP A 279 -24.27 -1.91 2.74
C ASP A 279 -23.70 -3.11 1.95
N ASN A 280 -24.10 -3.27 0.68
CA ASN A 280 -23.55 -4.32 -0.18
C ASN A 280 -22.06 -4.11 -0.50
N ALA A 281 -21.62 -2.87 -0.70
CA ALA A 281 -20.20 -2.55 -0.85
C ALA A 281 -19.43 -2.87 0.44
N LYS A 282 -19.99 -2.51 1.60
CA LYS A 282 -19.41 -2.84 2.91
C LYS A 282 -19.30 -4.34 3.12
N ASN A 283 -20.37 -5.10 2.84
CA ASN A 283 -20.37 -6.55 2.97
C ASN A 283 -19.32 -7.21 2.07
N ALA A 284 -19.10 -6.68 0.86
CA ALA A 284 -18.05 -7.18 -0.02
C ALA A 284 -16.64 -7.00 0.59
N VAL A 285 -16.37 -5.83 1.20
CA VAL A 285 -15.10 -5.59 1.92
C VAL A 285 -14.99 -6.45 3.17
N ASP A 286 -16.01 -6.45 4.02
CA ASP A 286 -16.02 -7.17 5.30
C ASP A 286 -15.88 -8.70 5.09
N SER A 287 -16.39 -9.23 3.97
CA SER A 287 -16.27 -10.66 3.64
C SER A 287 -14.83 -11.11 3.36
N ALA A 288 -13.94 -10.20 2.96
CA ALA A 288 -12.51 -10.50 2.82
C ALA A 288 -11.80 -10.50 4.19
N GLY A 289 -12.36 -9.79 5.19
CA GLY A 289 -11.74 -9.59 6.49
C GLY A 289 -10.33 -9.02 6.31
N ASN A 290 -9.34 -9.74 6.82
CA ASN A 290 -7.93 -9.34 6.75
C ASN A 290 -7.21 -9.81 5.46
N LEU A 291 -7.86 -10.60 4.61
CA LEU A 291 -7.30 -11.09 3.37
C LEU A 291 -7.35 -10.03 2.27
N GLU A 292 -6.56 -10.21 1.21
CA GLU A 292 -6.68 -9.38 0.02
C GLU A 292 -8.08 -9.53 -0.62
N LEU A 293 -8.63 -8.43 -1.12
CA LEU A 293 -9.87 -8.47 -1.88
C LEU A 293 -9.65 -9.20 -3.21
N THR A 294 -10.53 -10.15 -3.53
CA THR A 294 -10.54 -10.76 -4.86
C THR A 294 -10.90 -9.74 -5.94
N SER A 295 -10.58 -10.05 -7.19
CA SER A 295 -10.95 -9.19 -8.33
C SER A 295 -12.47 -8.99 -8.42
N GLU A 296 -13.25 -10.02 -8.11
CA GLU A 296 -14.71 -9.97 -8.06
C GLU A 296 -15.21 -9.07 -6.93
N GLN A 297 -14.61 -9.15 -5.73
CA GLN A 297 -14.97 -8.29 -4.59
C GLN A 297 -14.67 -6.82 -4.91
N LYS A 298 -13.48 -6.50 -5.43
CA LYS A 298 -13.14 -5.13 -5.87
C LYS A 298 -14.14 -4.58 -6.88
N LYS A 299 -14.48 -5.39 -7.89
CA LYS A 299 -15.46 -5.01 -8.91
C LYS A 299 -16.85 -4.79 -8.30
N ALA A 300 -17.26 -5.63 -7.35
CA ALA A 300 -18.54 -5.48 -6.66
C ALA A 300 -18.60 -4.17 -5.84
N VAL A 301 -17.56 -3.89 -5.04
CA VAL A 301 -17.44 -2.63 -4.28
C VAL A 301 -17.60 -1.42 -5.20
N MET A 302 -16.81 -1.36 -6.28
CA MET A 302 -16.87 -0.26 -7.24
C MET A 302 -18.25 -0.14 -7.88
N SER A 303 -18.83 -1.25 -8.33
CA SER A 303 -20.15 -1.24 -8.98
C SER A 303 -21.26 -0.76 -8.05
N TYR A 304 -21.24 -1.15 -6.77
CA TYR A 304 -22.23 -0.68 -5.80
C TYR A 304 -22.05 0.80 -5.47
N LEU A 305 -20.81 1.28 -5.34
CA LEU A 305 -20.53 2.71 -5.11
C LEU A 305 -20.94 3.57 -6.32
N GLU A 306 -20.76 3.08 -7.55
CA GLU A 306 -21.24 3.74 -8.77
C GLU A 306 -22.77 3.84 -8.80
N GLN A 307 -23.47 2.77 -8.43
CA GLN A 307 -24.94 2.75 -8.34
C GLN A 307 -25.45 3.72 -7.27
N ALA A 308 -24.84 3.72 -6.08
CA ALA A 308 -25.15 4.67 -5.01
C ALA A 308 -24.91 6.13 -5.45
N SER A 309 -23.80 6.40 -6.14
CA SER A 309 -23.49 7.71 -6.72
C SER A 309 -24.54 8.14 -7.76
N GLY A 310 -24.97 7.22 -8.63
CA GLY A 310 -26.05 7.45 -9.59
C GLY A 310 -27.36 7.86 -8.92
N LEU A 311 -27.74 7.19 -7.83
CA LEU A 311 -28.91 7.54 -7.03
C LEU A 311 -28.76 8.88 -6.33
N ALA A 312 -27.58 9.18 -5.77
CA ALA A 312 -27.29 10.47 -5.15
C ALA A 312 -27.50 11.63 -6.15
N LYS A 313 -27.03 11.49 -7.39
CA LYS A 313 -27.26 12.48 -8.46
C LYS A 313 -28.75 12.67 -8.77
N GLN A 314 -29.53 11.58 -8.83
CA GLN A 314 -30.97 11.67 -9.04
C GLN A 314 -31.69 12.39 -7.88
N ILE A 315 -31.31 12.09 -6.64
CA ILE A 315 -31.85 12.76 -5.45
C ILE A 315 -31.53 14.26 -5.48
N ILE A 316 -30.29 14.63 -5.78
CA ILE A 316 -29.86 16.03 -5.91
C ILE A 316 -30.68 16.75 -6.98
N ALA A 317 -30.87 16.15 -8.16
CA ALA A 317 -31.66 16.71 -9.22
C ALA A 317 -33.13 16.92 -8.80
N ALA A 318 -33.70 15.95 -8.07
CA ALA A 318 -35.06 16.06 -7.54
C ALA A 318 -35.22 17.17 -6.49
N LEU A 319 -34.15 17.49 -5.76
CA LEU A 319 -34.07 18.62 -4.82
C LEU A 319 -33.83 19.98 -5.51
N GLY A 320 -33.70 20.02 -6.84
CA GLY A 320 -33.47 21.25 -7.60
C GLY A 320 -32.01 21.66 -7.73
N GLY A 321 -31.06 20.78 -7.38
CA GLY A 321 -29.65 20.97 -7.72
C GLY A 321 -29.36 20.64 -9.19
N SER A 322 -28.42 21.33 -9.81
CA SER A 322 -27.82 20.90 -11.08
C SER A 322 -26.92 19.68 -10.81
N GLY A 323 -27.30 18.53 -11.38
CA GLY A 323 -26.58 17.25 -11.24
C GLY A 323 -25.27 17.19 -12.00
#